data_AF-A0A6V7MCR0-F1
#
_entry.id   AF-A0A6V7MCR0-F1
#
_cell.length_a   1.000
_cell.length_b   1.000
_cell.length_c   1.000
_cell.angle_alpha   90.00
_cell.angle_beta   90.00
_cell.angle_gamma   90.00
#
_symmetry.space_group_name_H-M   'P 1'
#
loop_
_entity.id
_entity.type
_entity.pdbx_description
1 polymer ?
#
loop_
_entity_poly.entity_id
_entity_poly.type
_entity_poly.pdbx_seq_one_letter_code
_entity_poly.pdbx_strand_id
1 'polypeptide(L)' 'MIETYKKMWRYMENKKPSVFVPTYEEGIQRVLQGNYAFLMESTMLDYIVQRDCNLTQIGGLLDTKGYGIATPM' A
#
# COMPACT_ATOMS: atom_id res chain seq x y z
N MET A 1 -19.79 -2.71 5.06
CA MET A 1 -18.61 -3.03 4.23
C MET A 1 -18.73 -2.23 2.95
N ILE A 2 -17.83 -1.28 2.71
CA ILE A 2 -17.93 -0.32 1.60
C ILE A 2 -17.77 -1.07 0.27
N GLU A 3 -18.76 -0.94 -0.62
CA GLU A 3 -18.83 -1.65 -1.91
C GLU A 3 -17.60 -1.37 -2.79
N THR A 4 -17.04 -0.17 -2.66
CA THR A 4 -15.81 0.26 -3.33
C THR A 4 -14.62 -0.67 -3.03
N TYR A 5 -14.39 -1.03 -1.77
CA TYR A 5 -13.27 -1.91 -1.40
C TYR A 5 -13.44 -3.33 -1.94
N LYS A 6 -14.68 -3.84 -2.01
CA LYS A 6 -14.96 -5.14 -2.64
C LYS A 6 -14.65 -5.11 -4.14
N LYS A 7 -15.01 -4.02 -4.83
CA LYS A 7 -14.70 -3.84 -6.25
C LYS A 7 -13.18 -3.75 -6.48
N MET A 8 -12.47 -3.01 -5.64
CA MET A 8 -11.00 -2.91 -5.69
C MET A 8 -10.35 -4.28 -5.50
N TRP A 9 -10.75 -5.05 -4.49
CA TRP A 9 -10.23 -6.40 -4.25
C TRP A 9 -10.42 -7.32 -5.45
N ARG A 10 -11.65 -7.37 -6.01
CA ARG A 10 -11.94 -8.18 -7.19
C ARG A 10 -11.09 -7.78 -8.39
N TYR A 11 -10.83 -6.49 -8.58
CA TYR A 11 -9.93 -6.03 -9.62
C TYR A 11 -8.50 -6.52 -9.40
N MET A 12 -7.97 -6.40 -8.18
CA MET A 12 -6.61 -6.84 -7.84
C MET A 12 -6.43 -8.36 -8.03
N GLU A 13 -7.41 -9.15 -7.61
CA GLU A 13 -7.39 -10.62 -7.70
C GLU A 13 -7.44 -11.12 -9.15
N ASN A 14 -8.21 -10.47 -10.02
CA ASN A 14 -8.41 -10.92 -11.41
C ASN A 14 -7.40 -10.32 -12.41
N LYS A 15 -6.61 -9.31 -12.03
CA LYS A 15 -5.69 -8.64 -12.96
C LYS A 15 -4.50 -9.54 -13.29
N LYS A 16 -4.24 -9.71 -14.60
CA LYS A 16 -3.02 -10.32 -15.14
C LYS A 16 -2.30 -9.31 -16.03
N PRO A 17 -0.99 -9.04 -15.83
CA PRO A 17 -0.11 -9.59 -14.79
C PRO A 17 -0.48 -9.12 -13.37
N SER A 18 -0.03 -9.87 -12.35
CA SER A 18 -0.35 -9.60 -10.95
C SER A 18 -0.01 -8.17 -10.54
N VAL A 19 -0.91 -7.55 -9.77
CA VAL A 19 -0.68 -6.24 -9.14
C VAL A 19 -0.01 -6.38 -7.78
N PHE A 20 0.05 -7.59 -7.22
CA PHE A 20 0.72 -7.87 -5.96
C PHE A 20 2.22 -7.93 -6.15
N VAL A 21 2.95 -7.38 -5.20
CA VAL A 21 4.41 -7.40 -5.11
C VAL A 21 4.82 -8.11 -3.82
N PRO A 22 5.94 -8.84 -3.81
CA PRO A 22 6.45 -9.57 -2.65
C PRO A 22 7.07 -8.66 -1.59
N THR A 23 7.62 -7.50 -1.99
CA THR A 23 8.37 -6.59 -1.11
C THR A 23 7.93 -5.14 -1.27
N TYR A 24 8.18 -4.33 -0.24
CA TYR A 24 7.94 -2.89 -0.27
C TYR A 24 8.79 -2.17 -1.32
N GLU A 25 10.07 -2.55 -1.44
CA GLU A 25 11.01 -1.96 -2.39
C GLU A 25 10.53 -2.13 -3.83
N GLU A 26 10.06 -3.33 -4.21
CA GLU A 26 9.48 -3.58 -5.53
C GLU A 26 8.22 -2.74 -5.77
N GLY A 27 7.38 -2.60 -4.74
CA GLY A 27 6.20 -1.73 -4.78
C GLY A 27 6.56 -0.27 -5.06
N ILE A 28 7.54 0.27 -4.32
CA ILE A 28 8.01 1.65 -4.44
C ILE A 28 8.63 1.89 -5.82
N GLN A 29 9.51 1.00 -6.28
CA GLN A 29 10.10 1.10 -7.62
C GLN A 29 9.03 1.10 -8.72
N ARG A 30 7.98 0.28 -8.56
CA ARG A 30 6.86 0.24 -9.50
C ARG A 30 6.02 1.51 -9.48
N VAL A 31 5.84 2.15 -8.32
CA VAL A 31 5.19 3.47 -8.21
C VAL A 31 6.03 4.54 -8.93
N LEU A 32 7.35 4.52 -8.76
CA LEU A 32 8.26 5.47 -9.42
C LEU A 32 8.28 5.31 -10.95
N GLN A 33 8.05 4.10 -11.46
CA GLN A 33 7.87 3.84 -12.89
C GLN A 33 6.55 4.39 -13.46
N GLY A 34 5.63 4.84 -12.59
CA GLY A 34 4.35 5.43 -12.97
C GLY A 34 3.24 4.38 -13.22
N ASN A 35 2.01 4.87 -13.40
CA ASN A 35 0.80 4.06 -13.63
C ASN A 35 0.49 2.99 -12.58
N TYR A 36 1.08 3.09 -11.39
CA TYR A 36 0.87 2.16 -10.28
C TYR A 36 0.75 2.94 -8.97
N ALA A 37 -0.26 2.59 -8.18
CA ALA A 37 -0.45 3.09 -6.83
C ALA A 37 -0.32 1.93 -5.85
N PHE A 38 0.47 2.12 -4.79
CA PHE A 38 0.73 1.10 -3.79
C PHE A 38 0.03 1.47 -2.48
N LEU A 39 -0.69 0.50 -1.91
CA LEU A 39 -1.34 0.64 -0.62
C LEU A 39 -0.37 0.18 0.46
N MET A 40 0.00 1.09 1.37
CA MET A 40 0.95 0.84 2.45
C MET A 40 0.45 1.44 3.75
N GLU A 41 1.01 0.96 4.86
CA GLU A 41 0.76 1.53 6.19
C GLU A 41 1.26 2.98 6.30
N SER A 42 0.53 3.80 7.06
CA SER A 42 0.78 5.24 7.17
C SER A 42 2.18 5.58 7.70
N THR A 43 2.65 4.88 8.72
CA THR A 43 3.98 5.11 9.32
C THR A 43 5.12 4.88 8.32
N MET A 44 5.06 3.78 7.57
CA MET A 44 5.99 3.47 6.50
C MET A 44 5.88 4.49 5.36
N LEU A 45 4.66 4.92 5.03
CA LEU A 45 4.41 5.87 3.96
C LEU A 45 5.01 7.23 4.28
N ASP A 46 4.73 7.75 5.47
CA ASP A 46 5.29 9.02 5.94
C ASP A 46 6.82 9.00 5.93
N TYR A 47 7.42 7.90 6.39
CA TYR A 47 8.87 7.72 6.40
C TYR A 47 9.49 7.74 4.99
N ILE A 48 8.85 7.08 4.02
CA ILE A 48 9.36 6.96 2.66
C ILE A 48 9.14 8.28 1.89
N VAL A 49 7.96 8.89 1.99
CA VAL A 49 7.66 10.19 1.33
C VAL A 49 8.55 11.30 1.87
N GLN A 50 8.89 11.28 3.16
CA GLN A 50 9.83 12.25 3.74
C GLN A 50 11.26 12.11 3.18
N ARG A 51 11.63 10.94 2.66
CA ARG A 51 12.95 10.66 2.07
C ARG A 51 12.99 10.83 0.56
N ASP A 52 11.90 10.51 -0.13
CA ASP A 52 11.80 10.58 -1.57
C ASP A 52 10.66 11.51 -1.98
N CYS A 53 11.04 12.73 -2.38
CA CYS A 53 10.12 13.78 -2.80
C CYS A 53 9.34 13.46 -4.08
N ASN A 54 9.72 12.39 -4.82
CA ASN A 54 8.96 11.96 -6.01
C ASN A 54 7.70 11.19 -5.64
N LEU A 55 7.58 10.77 -4.38
CA LEU A 55 6.42 10.04 -3.87
C LEU A 55 5.47 11.02 -3.19
N THR A 56 4.18 10.80 -3.38
CA THR A 56 3.13 11.61 -2.76
C THR A 56 2.12 10.72 -2.08
N GLN A 57 1.69 11.12 -0.89
CA GLN A 57 0.58 10.47 -0.21
C GLN A 57 -0.73 10.87 -0.90
N ILE A 58 -1.54 9.88 -1.28
CA ILE A 58 -2.85 10.10 -1.88
C ILE A 58 -3.93 9.64 -0.90
N GLY A 59 -4.79 10.57 -0.48
CA GLY A 59 -5.91 10.30 0.41
C GLY A 59 -5.52 10.24 1.89
N GLY A 60 -6.44 9.73 2.71
CA GLY A 60 -6.28 9.58 4.15
C GLY A 60 -6.15 8.12 4.59
N LEU A 61 -6.24 7.91 5.89
CA LEU A 61 -6.21 6.57 6.50
C LEU A 61 -7.45 5.77 6.08
N LEU A 62 -7.26 4.58 5.52
CA LEU A 62 -8.34 3.64 5.19
C LEU A 62 -8.86 2.93 6.44
N ASP A 63 -7.99 2.73 7.41
CA ASP A 63 -8.28 2.20 8.74
C ASP A 63 -7.27 2.74 9.76
N THR A 64 -7.53 2.47 11.03
CA THR A 64 -6.61 2.80 12.13
C THR A 64 -6.14 1.49 12.74
N LYS A 65 -4.89 1.13 12.45
CA LYS A 65 -4.20 -0.03 13.05
C LYS A 65 -3.04 0.46 13.91
N GLY A 66 -2.61 -0.39 14.84
CA GLY A 66 -1.49 -0.10 15.72
C GLY A 66 -0.58 -1.32 15.88
N TYR A 67 0.69 -1.07 16.17
CA TYR A 67 1.67 -2.13 16.44
C TYR A 67 1.53 -2.63 17.88
N GLY A 68 1.55 -3.95 18.04
CA GLY A 68 1.58 -4.63 19.33
C GLY A 68 2.72 -5.63 19.41
N ILE A 69 3.26 -5.84 20.61
CA ILE A 69 4.29 -6.85 20.86
C ILE A 69 3.57 -8.18 21.12
N ALA A 70 3.73 -9.14 20.20
CA ALA A 70 3.21 -10.49 20.40
C ALA A 70 4.15 -11.27 21.33
N THR A 71 3.71 -11.59 22.54
CA THR A 71 4.45 -12.46 23.47
C THR A 71 3.98 -13.92 23.35
N PRO A 72 4.89 -14.90 23.38
CA PRO A 72 4.51 -16.32 23.45
C PRO A 72 3.76 -16.63 24.75
N MET A 73 2.85 -17.61 24.72
CA MET A 73 2.28 -18.23 25.93
C MET A 73 3.22 -19.30 26.48
#